data_AF-A0A6P9EYI2-F1
#
_entry.id   AF-A0A6P9EYI2-F1
#
_cell.length_a   1.000
_cell.length_b   1.000
_cell.length_c   1.000
_cell.angle_alpha   90.00
_cell.angle_beta   90.00
_cell.angle_gamma   90.00
#
_symmetry.space_group_name_H-M   'P 1'
#
loop_
_entity.id
_entity.type
_entity.pdbx_description
1 polymer ?
#
loop_
_entity_poly.entity_id
_entity_poly.type
_entity_poly.pdbx_seq_one_letter_code
_entity_poly.pdbx_strand_id
1 'polypeptide(L)'
;MFLGKDIVAVDSPVGRLGLTVCYDLRFPELYQQLRFQHDAQVLLVPSAFTKVTGQAHWEILLRARAIETQCYVVAATQAGMNNDKRESYGDSIIIDPWGTVVGRLPDRLSTGIAVAEIDFSLIDSVRAKMPIAMQRKPIDFWKSASL
;
A
#
# COMPACT_ATOMS: atom_id res chain seq x y z
N MET A 1 11.02 -16.65 15.45
CA MET A 1 10.70 -15.66 14.40
C MET A 1 10.52 -14.33 15.12
N PHE A 2 11.40 -13.35 14.88
CA PHE A 2 11.28 -12.03 15.51
C PHE A 2 10.55 -11.10 14.54
N LEU A 3 9.49 -10.47 15.02
CA LEU A 3 8.78 -9.44 14.27
C LEU A 3 9.50 -8.09 14.46
N GLY A 4 9.42 -7.23 13.45
CA GLY A 4 9.81 -5.83 13.59
C GLY A 4 8.98 -5.14 14.68
N LYS A 5 9.56 -4.13 15.33
CA LYS A 5 8.91 -3.39 16.42
C LYS A 5 8.61 -1.93 16.08
N ASP A 6 9.21 -1.43 15.01
CA ASP A 6 9.21 -0.01 14.66
C ASP A 6 8.47 0.21 13.35
N ILE A 7 7.69 1.28 13.32
CA ILE A 7 7.07 1.81 12.10
C ILE A 7 8.06 2.79 11.48
N VAL A 8 8.47 2.53 10.25
CA VAL A 8 9.55 3.28 9.60
C VAL A 8 9.04 4.00 8.37
N ALA A 9 9.30 5.32 8.34
CA ALA A 9 9.22 6.12 7.14
C ALA A 9 10.51 6.91 6.93
N VAL A 10 10.96 7.00 5.68
CA VAL A 10 12.24 7.63 5.32
C VAL A 10 12.07 8.60 4.15
N ASP A 11 12.84 9.69 4.15
CA ASP A 11 12.83 10.65 3.05
C ASP A 11 13.58 10.10 1.83
N SER A 12 13.08 10.44 0.64
CA SER A 12 13.68 10.05 -0.63
C SER A 12 13.39 11.11 -1.71
N PRO A 13 14.08 11.07 -2.86
CA PRO A 13 13.79 11.96 -3.99
C PRO A 13 12.35 11.85 -4.53
N VAL A 14 11.65 10.75 -4.27
CA VAL A 14 10.27 10.51 -4.70
C VAL A 14 9.24 10.70 -3.57
N GLY A 15 9.65 11.38 -2.50
CA GLY A 15 8.82 11.72 -1.35
C GLY A 15 9.12 10.87 -0.12
N ARG A 16 8.32 11.04 0.93
CA ARG A 16 8.46 10.28 2.17
C ARG A 16 7.88 8.87 2.02
N LEU A 17 8.75 7.88 2.11
CA LEU A 17 8.47 6.46 1.87
C LEU A 17 8.04 5.77 3.16
N GLY A 18 6.81 5.26 3.22
CA GLY A 18 6.37 4.34 4.28
C GLY A 18 6.68 2.89 3.92
N LEU A 19 7.33 2.17 4.84
CA LEU A 19 7.86 0.83 4.59
C LEU A 19 6.93 -0.25 5.16
N THR A 20 6.47 -1.17 4.32
CA THR A 20 5.72 -2.37 4.72
C THR A 20 6.19 -3.59 3.95
N VAL A 21 5.85 -4.79 4.39
CA VAL A 21 6.19 -6.04 3.69
C VAL A 21 4.99 -6.98 3.63
N CYS A 22 4.56 -7.30 2.40
CA CYS A 22 3.61 -8.36 2.07
C CYS A 22 2.39 -8.47 3.00
N TYR A 23 2.48 -9.30 4.05
CA TYR A 23 1.36 -9.61 4.94
C TYR A 23 0.87 -8.40 5.75
N ASP A 24 1.73 -7.40 5.93
CA ASP A 24 1.39 -6.08 6.48
C ASP A 24 0.18 -5.46 5.79
N LEU A 25 -0.01 -5.73 4.48
CA LEU A 25 -1.13 -5.24 3.67
C LEU A 25 -2.51 -5.53 4.29
N ARG A 26 -2.61 -6.53 5.15
CA ARG A 26 -3.87 -6.91 5.83
C ARG A 26 -4.23 -6.00 7.00
N PHE A 27 -3.29 -5.25 7.54
CA PHE A 27 -3.46 -4.46 8.76
C PHE A 27 -3.55 -2.97 8.42
N PRO A 28 -4.76 -2.41 8.22
CA PRO A 28 -4.91 -1.01 7.85
C PRO A 28 -4.23 -0.07 8.86
N GLU A 29 -4.22 -0.41 10.15
CA GLU A 29 -3.69 0.42 11.23
C GLU A 29 -2.24 0.83 10.97
N LEU A 30 -1.41 -0.08 10.45
CA LEU A 30 -0.02 0.22 10.10
C LEU A 30 0.08 1.33 9.04
N TYR A 31 -0.72 1.24 7.98
CA TYR A 31 -0.78 2.24 6.93
C TYR A 31 -1.35 3.57 7.44
N GLN A 32 -2.31 3.51 8.35
CA GLN A 32 -2.83 4.70 9.04
C GLN A 32 -1.73 5.39 9.85
N GLN A 33 -0.90 4.66 10.61
CA GLN A 33 0.23 5.25 11.33
C GLN A 33 1.25 5.87 10.34
N LEU A 34 1.66 5.13 9.31
CA LEU A 34 2.59 5.60 8.29
C LEU A 34 2.14 6.94 7.68
N ARG A 35 0.85 7.05 7.34
CA ARG A 35 0.30 8.26 6.75
C ARG A 35 0.11 9.40 7.74
N PHE A 36 -0.52 9.15 8.88
CA PHE A 36 -1.04 10.22 9.74
C PHE A 36 -0.10 10.61 10.87
N GLN A 37 0.93 9.81 11.16
CA GLN A 37 1.94 10.12 12.17
C GLN A 37 3.35 10.25 11.58
N HIS A 38 3.61 9.62 10.44
CA HIS A 38 4.92 9.66 9.79
C HIS A 38 4.90 10.36 8.41
N ASP A 39 3.78 11.00 8.05
CA ASP A 39 3.61 11.81 6.84
C ASP A 39 4.01 11.11 5.53
N ALA A 40 3.79 9.79 5.45
CA ALA A 40 4.06 9.06 4.22
C ALA A 40 3.28 9.66 3.03
N GLN A 41 3.96 9.71 1.89
CA GLN A 41 3.42 10.11 0.59
C GLN A 41 3.37 8.93 -0.37
N VAL A 42 4.30 7.97 -0.20
CA VAL A 42 4.41 6.75 -0.99
C VAL A 42 4.53 5.57 -0.05
N LEU A 43 3.74 4.53 -0.27
CA LEU A 43 3.74 3.30 0.51
C LEU A 43 4.38 2.18 -0.31
N LEU A 44 5.46 1.60 0.20
CA LEU A 44 6.12 0.46 -0.43
C LEU A 44 5.54 -0.84 0.12
N VAL A 45 5.11 -1.73 -0.77
CA VAL A 45 4.51 -3.04 -0.42
C VAL A 45 5.21 -4.19 -1.18
N PRO A 46 6.54 -4.36 -1.05
CA PRO A 46 7.24 -5.52 -1.59
C PRO A 46 6.63 -6.82 -1.09
N SER A 47 6.29 -7.72 -2.01
CA SER A 47 5.39 -8.84 -1.71
C SER A 47 5.72 -10.14 -2.44
N ALA A 48 5.13 -11.21 -1.93
CA ALA A 48 5.07 -12.51 -2.59
C ALA A 48 3.78 -13.22 -2.16
N PHE A 49 2.64 -12.61 -2.52
CA PHE A 49 1.30 -13.12 -2.22
C PHE A 49 1.11 -14.51 -2.82
N THR A 50 0.41 -15.41 -2.13
CA THR A 50 0.11 -16.72 -2.70
C THR A 50 -0.97 -16.59 -3.78
N LYS A 51 -0.92 -17.43 -4.83
CA LYS A 51 -1.87 -17.37 -5.96
C LYS A 51 -3.33 -17.19 -5.54
N VAL A 52 -3.84 -18.05 -4.65
CA VAL A 52 -5.25 -18.05 -4.22
C VAL A 52 -5.61 -16.74 -3.51
N THR A 53 -4.78 -16.29 -2.58
CA THR A 53 -5.08 -15.06 -1.82
C THR A 53 -4.86 -13.79 -2.65
N GLY A 54 -3.88 -13.81 -3.56
CA GLY A 54 -3.63 -12.70 -4.47
C GLY A 54 -4.79 -12.49 -5.43
N GLN A 55 -5.34 -13.57 -6.01
CA GLN A 55 -6.49 -13.50 -6.90
C GLN A 55 -7.71 -12.84 -6.25
N ALA A 56 -7.92 -13.11 -4.95
CA ALA A 56 -9.06 -12.58 -4.23
C ALA A 56 -8.84 -11.16 -3.67
N HIS A 57 -7.61 -10.82 -3.26
CA HIS A 57 -7.40 -9.66 -2.38
C HIS A 57 -6.36 -8.65 -2.85
N TRP A 58 -5.44 -9.00 -3.74
CA TRP A 58 -4.23 -8.21 -4.02
C TRP A 58 -4.56 -6.76 -4.39
N GLU A 59 -5.23 -6.58 -5.53
CA GLU A 59 -5.56 -5.24 -6.02
C GLU A 59 -6.53 -4.50 -5.09
N ILE A 60 -7.52 -5.21 -4.53
CA ILE A 60 -8.53 -4.62 -3.63
C ILE A 60 -7.86 -3.98 -2.41
N LEU A 61 -6.97 -4.72 -1.73
CA LEU A 61 -6.29 -4.21 -0.55
C LEU A 61 -5.33 -3.08 -0.89
N LEU A 62 -4.54 -3.20 -1.98
CA LEU A 62 -3.61 -2.15 -2.38
C LEU A 62 -4.34 -0.83 -2.72
N ARG A 63 -5.43 -0.92 -3.49
CA ARG A 63 -6.26 0.25 -3.81
C ARG A 63 -6.90 0.83 -2.55
N ALA A 64 -7.37 -0.01 -1.63
CA ALA A 64 -7.87 0.46 -0.34
C ALA A 64 -6.81 1.24 0.44
N ARG A 65 -5.55 0.76 0.49
CA ARG A 65 -4.44 1.50 1.14
C ARG A 65 -4.17 2.83 0.46
N ALA A 66 -4.14 2.86 -0.87
CA ALA A 66 -3.91 4.10 -1.61
C ALA A 66 -5.00 5.15 -1.30
N ILE A 67 -6.27 4.73 -1.34
CA ILE A 67 -7.43 5.61 -1.13
C ILE A 67 -7.52 6.10 0.32
N GLU A 68 -7.47 5.18 1.29
CA GLU A 68 -7.72 5.53 2.70
C GLU A 68 -6.58 6.34 3.34
N THR A 69 -5.38 6.27 2.73
CA THR A 69 -4.22 7.04 3.17
C THR A 69 -3.92 8.24 2.27
N GLN A 70 -4.51 8.31 1.08
CA GLN A 70 -4.18 9.34 0.07
C GLN A 70 -2.67 9.39 -0.19
N CYS A 71 -2.12 8.22 -0.46
CA CYS A 71 -0.71 7.99 -0.80
C CYS A 71 -0.63 7.22 -2.12
N TYR A 72 0.48 7.37 -2.82
CA TYR A 72 0.84 6.39 -3.83
C TYR A 72 1.12 5.04 -3.16
N VAL A 73 0.81 3.95 -3.83
CA VAL A 73 1.18 2.58 -3.42
C VAL A 73 2.03 1.96 -4.52
N VAL A 74 3.23 1.52 -4.18
CA VAL A 74 4.17 0.83 -5.08
C VAL A 74 4.34 -0.60 -4.59
N ALA A 75 3.80 -1.56 -5.33
CA ALA A 75 3.74 -2.95 -4.93
C ALA A 75 4.49 -3.85 -5.91
N ALA A 76 5.82 -3.93 -5.74
CA ALA A 76 6.65 -4.89 -6.43
C ALA A 76 6.45 -6.30 -5.85
N THR A 77 6.32 -7.33 -6.68
CA THR A 77 5.96 -8.66 -6.18
C THR A 77 6.58 -9.80 -7.00
N GLN A 78 6.89 -10.90 -6.32
CA GLN A 78 7.30 -12.15 -6.97
C GLN A 78 6.14 -12.74 -7.78
N ALA A 79 6.46 -13.40 -8.89
CA ALA A 79 5.49 -14.00 -9.80
C ALA A 79 5.83 -15.45 -10.14
N GLY A 80 4.80 -16.26 -10.37
CA GLY A 80 4.95 -17.63 -10.87
C GLY A 80 5.42 -18.63 -9.81
N MET A 81 5.94 -19.77 -10.28
CA MET A 81 6.37 -20.86 -9.40
C MET A 81 7.69 -20.50 -8.73
N ASN A 82 7.68 -20.37 -7.41
CA ASN A 82 8.90 -20.15 -6.64
C ASN A 82 9.63 -21.46 -6.31
N ASN A 83 8.85 -22.54 -6.13
CA ASN A 83 9.29 -23.93 -5.97
C ASN A 83 8.07 -24.86 -6.13
N ASP A 84 8.29 -26.18 -6.08
CA ASP A 84 7.25 -27.22 -6.30
C ASP A 84 5.99 -27.09 -5.44
N LYS A 85 6.03 -26.33 -4.33
CA LYS A 85 4.93 -26.18 -3.37
C LYS A 85 4.41 -24.74 -3.25
N ARG A 86 5.03 -23.76 -3.92
CA ARG A 86 4.72 -22.33 -3.73
C ARG A 86 4.68 -21.59 -5.06
N GLU A 87 3.50 -21.07 -5.37
CA GLU A 87 3.26 -20.15 -6.48
C GLU A 87 2.90 -18.76 -5.96
N SER A 88 3.66 -17.74 -6.39
CA SER A 88 3.37 -16.34 -6.11
C SER A 88 2.39 -15.78 -7.14
N TYR A 89 1.53 -14.89 -6.66
CA TYR A 89 0.49 -14.27 -7.46
C TYR A 89 1.09 -13.36 -8.54
N GLY A 90 2.22 -12.71 -8.35
CA GLY A 90 2.70 -11.70 -9.31
C GLY A 90 1.83 -10.45 -9.27
N ASP A 91 1.69 -9.79 -10.43
CA ASP A 91 0.88 -8.59 -10.61
C ASP A 91 1.47 -7.32 -9.97
N SER A 92 2.72 -7.01 -10.30
CA SER A 92 3.36 -5.77 -9.84
C SER A 92 2.60 -4.54 -10.36
N ILE A 93 2.26 -3.64 -9.43
CA ILE A 93 1.31 -2.56 -9.68
C ILE A 93 1.68 -1.28 -8.89
N ILE A 94 1.38 -0.14 -9.48
CA ILE A 94 1.54 1.21 -8.92
C ILE A 94 0.18 1.91 -8.97
N ILE A 95 -0.26 2.45 -7.83
CA ILE A 95 -1.58 3.05 -7.66
C ILE A 95 -1.41 4.48 -7.11
N ASP A 96 -2.17 5.43 -7.65
CA ASP A 96 -2.17 6.83 -7.23
C ASP A 96 -3.01 7.07 -5.94
N PRO A 97 -2.92 8.26 -5.32
CA PRO A 97 -3.68 8.61 -4.11
C PRO A 97 -5.21 8.57 -4.25
N TRP A 98 -5.73 8.53 -5.48
CA TRP A 98 -7.16 8.42 -5.76
C TRP A 98 -7.60 6.96 -5.94
N GLY A 99 -6.65 6.03 -5.99
CA GLY A 99 -6.89 4.62 -6.23
C GLY A 99 -6.88 4.24 -7.71
N THR A 100 -6.38 5.09 -8.61
CA THR A 100 -6.19 4.77 -10.03
C THR A 100 -4.90 3.97 -10.21
N VAL A 101 -4.93 2.91 -11.03
CA VAL A 101 -3.72 2.17 -11.40
C VAL A 101 -2.96 2.98 -12.46
N VAL A 102 -1.73 3.38 -12.15
CA VAL A 102 -0.89 4.24 -13.00
C VAL A 102 0.35 3.54 -13.55
N GLY A 103 0.65 2.34 -13.05
CA GLY A 103 1.68 1.47 -13.61
C GLY A 103 1.38 0.02 -13.28
N ARG A 104 1.54 -0.88 -14.25
CA ARG A 104 1.34 -2.32 -14.08
C ARG A 104 2.14 -3.06 -15.14
N LEU A 105 2.63 -4.26 -14.83
CA LEU A 105 3.21 -5.11 -15.87
C LEU A 105 2.11 -5.62 -16.83
N PRO A 106 2.45 -5.97 -18.09
CA PRO A 106 1.46 -6.34 -19.10
C PRO A 106 0.64 -7.59 -18.74
N ASP A 107 1.26 -8.53 -18.04
CA ASP A 107 0.60 -9.71 -17.49
C ASP A 107 1.06 -9.94 -16.04
N ARG A 108 0.18 -10.54 -15.24
CA ARG A 108 0.42 -10.91 -13.85
C ARG A 108 1.74 -11.66 -13.64
N LEU A 109 2.11 -12.56 -14.56
CA LEU A 109 3.31 -13.39 -14.47
C LEU A 109 4.54 -12.79 -15.15
N SER A 110 4.42 -11.60 -15.74
CA SER A 110 5.53 -10.94 -16.42
C SER A 110 6.66 -10.62 -15.46
N THR A 111 7.89 -10.77 -15.94
CA THR A 111 9.08 -10.19 -15.30
C THR A 111 9.42 -8.89 -16.00
N GLY A 112 9.69 -7.84 -15.24
CA GLY A 112 9.98 -6.53 -15.81
C GLY A 112 9.87 -5.41 -14.77
N ILE A 113 9.88 -4.19 -15.28
CA ILE A 113 9.80 -2.96 -14.48
C ILE A 113 8.58 -2.18 -14.96
N ALA A 114 7.67 -1.88 -14.04
CA ALA A 114 6.64 -0.86 -14.26
C ALA A 114 7.18 0.47 -13.73
N VAL A 115 6.95 1.55 -14.48
CA VAL A 115 7.41 2.89 -14.13
C VAL A 115 6.20 3.82 -14.12
N ALA A 116 6.14 4.70 -13.13
CA ALA A 116 5.16 5.78 -13.04
C ALA A 116 5.82 7.02 -12.44
N GLU A 117 5.31 8.19 -12.77
CA GLU A 117 5.75 9.46 -12.20
C GLU A 117 4.99 9.74 -10.89
N ILE A 118 5.71 10.19 -9.86
CA ILE A 118 5.11 10.59 -8.59
C ILE A 118 4.84 12.08 -8.65
N ASP A 119 3.56 12.43 -8.82
CA ASP A 119 3.10 13.81 -8.81
C ASP A 119 2.63 14.21 -7.39
N PHE A 120 3.41 15.06 -6.72
CA PHE A 120 3.06 15.61 -5.41
C PHE A 120 1.87 16.56 -5.45
N SER A 121 1.65 17.27 -6.56
CA SER A 121 0.51 18.17 -6.72
C SER A 121 -0.82 17.40 -6.71
N LEU A 122 -0.82 16.15 -7.23
CA LEU A 122 -1.97 15.26 -7.12
C LEU A 122 -2.24 14.87 -5.66
N ILE A 123 -1.21 14.55 -4.88
CA ILE A 123 -1.37 14.25 -3.44
C ILE A 123 -2.03 15.43 -2.74
N ASP A 124 -1.50 16.63 -2.94
CA ASP A 124 -2.00 17.86 -2.34
C ASP A 124 -3.45 18.14 -2.77
N SER A 125 -3.74 18.01 -4.07
CA SER A 125 -5.09 18.20 -4.59
C SER A 125 -6.09 17.20 -4.00
N VAL A 126 -5.72 15.92 -3.87
CA VAL A 126 -6.61 14.89 -3.31
C VAL A 126 -6.88 15.16 -1.84
N ARG A 127 -5.84 15.49 -1.06
CA ARG A 127 -5.94 15.81 0.37
C ARG A 127 -6.74 17.09 0.61
N ALA A 128 -6.63 18.09 -0.26
CA ALA A 128 -7.42 19.32 -0.16
C ALA A 128 -8.91 19.10 -0.49
N LYS A 129 -9.21 18.34 -1.55
CA LYS A 129 -10.59 18.04 -1.97
C LYS A 129 -11.30 17.07 -1.01
N MET A 130 -10.54 16.17 -0.38
CA MET A 130 -11.06 15.16 0.53
C MET A 130 -10.24 15.16 1.83
N PRO A 131 -10.48 16.10 2.76
CA PRO A 131 -9.60 16.33 3.91
C PRO A 131 -9.82 15.34 5.06
N ILE A 132 -9.66 14.04 4.79
CA ILE A 132 -9.90 12.97 5.77
C ILE A 132 -9.04 13.12 7.03
N ALA A 133 -7.82 13.66 6.91
CA ALA A 133 -6.93 13.90 8.06
C ALA A 133 -7.60 14.77 9.13
N MET A 134 -8.41 15.75 8.73
CA MET A 134 -9.12 16.65 9.65
C MET A 134 -10.41 16.04 10.21
N GLN A 135 -10.93 15.00 9.55
CA GLN A 135 -12.21 14.37 9.88
C GLN A 135 -12.05 13.07 10.67
N ARG A 136 -10.84 12.48 10.67
CA ARG A 136 -10.50 11.28 11.44
C ARG A 136 -10.75 11.49 12.93
N LYS A 137 -11.24 10.44 13.57
CA LYS A 137 -11.38 10.34 15.01
C LYS A 137 -10.32 9.39 15.56
N PRO A 138 -9.67 9.71 16.69
CA PRO A 138 -8.76 8.77 17.34
C PRO A 138 -9.53 7.53 17.81
N ILE A 139 -8.82 6.42 18.01
CA ILE A 139 -9.47 5.13 18.26
C ILE A 139 -10.32 5.12 19.54
N ASP A 140 -9.92 5.90 20.54
CA ASP A 140 -10.57 6.10 21.84
C ASP A 140 -11.84 6.98 21.76
N PHE A 141 -12.06 7.67 20.65
CA PHE A 141 -13.32 8.40 20.41
C PHE A 141 -14.52 7.45 20.34
N TRP A 142 -14.32 6.27 19.77
CA TRP A 142 -15.37 5.26 19.63
C TRP A 142 -15.48 4.45 20.92
N LYS A 143 -16.57 4.63 21.66
CA LYS A 143 -16.87 3.77 22.81
C LYS A 143 -17.27 2.39 22.28
N SER A 144 -16.65 1.34 22.80
CA SER A 144 -17.14 -0.02 22.60
C SER A 144 -18.55 -0.10 23.20
N ALA A 145 -19.56 -0.26 22.35
CA ALA A 145 -20.85 -0.72 22.83
C ALA A 145 -20.66 -2.18 23.22
N SER A 146 -20.46 -2.43 24.51
CA SER A 146 -20.69 -3.76 25.06
C SER A 146 -22.18 -4.04 24.87
N LEU A 147 -22.52 -4.88 23.91
CA LEU A 147 -23.82 -5.56 23.87
C LEU A 147 -23.75 -6.76 24.80
#